data_AF-A0A3N4K937-F1
#
_entry.id   AF-A0A3N4K937-F1
#
_cell.length_a   1.000
_cell.length_b   1.000
_cell.length_c   1.000
_cell.angle_alpha   90.00
_cell.angle_beta   90.00
_cell.angle_gamma   90.00
#
_symmetry.space_group_name_H-M   'P 1'
#
loop_
_entity.id
_entity.type
_entity.pdbx_description
1 polymer ?
#
loop_
_entity_poly.entity_id
_entity_poly.type
_entity_poly.pdbx_seq_one_letter_code
_entity_poly.pdbx_strand_id
1 'polypeptide(L)'
;MYNSLPLSSSKADIAKRKALQREIVVLRAQLRATSSQDEFAKWAKLSRTLDKKTAEFEKLNTSINTARVAFDSKTRAIRWMLTSGLRWFVLFWYNKEPMFWMPEGWVPGYVEWGLSFPKAPIGSVSIQVWSFAVGQVVNLISGMIMYLFAVFSGKAPVAMPAEAAAAAAGEEKGAKKAM
;
A
#
# COMPACT_ATOMS: atom_id res chain seq x y z
N MET A 1 14.80 27.80 10.00
CA MET A 1 16.12 27.16 9.88
C MET A 1 16.04 25.64 9.62
N TYR A 2 15.02 25.11 8.93
CA TYR A 2 14.99 23.72 8.43
C TYR A 2 14.21 23.69 7.11
N ASN A 3 14.92 23.95 6.01
CA ASN A 3 14.35 23.82 4.65
C ASN A 3 15.40 23.24 3.69
N SER A 4 16.15 22.26 4.18
CA SER A 4 17.05 21.40 3.41
C SER A 4 16.42 20.02 3.23
N LEU A 5 15.14 20.01 2.84
CA LEU A 5 14.56 18.85 2.18
C LEU A 5 15.01 18.87 0.72
N PRO A 6 15.13 17.71 0.03
CA PRO A 6 15.40 17.64 -1.42
C PRO A 6 14.34 18.35 -2.29
N LEU A 7 13.35 19.00 -1.68
CA LEU A 7 12.36 19.86 -2.30
C LEU A 7 12.95 21.11 -2.98
N SER A 8 14.14 21.60 -2.60
CA SER A 8 14.71 22.81 -3.21
C SER A 8 15.01 22.63 -4.70
N SER A 9 15.63 21.50 -5.10
CA SER A 9 15.78 21.15 -6.52
C SER A 9 14.41 20.97 -7.17
N SER A 10 13.46 20.30 -6.49
CA SER A 10 12.12 20.09 -7.03
C SER A 10 11.39 21.39 -7.36
N LYS A 11 11.56 22.46 -6.57
CA LYS A 11 10.91 23.75 -6.85
C LYS A 11 11.43 24.38 -8.14
N ALA A 12 12.75 24.37 -8.33
CA ALA A 12 13.36 24.87 -9.56
C ALA A 12 12.97 24.02 -10.77
N ASP A 13 12.93 22.69 -10.61
CA ASP A 13 12.56 21.74 -11.67
C ASP A 13 11.07 21.83 -12.02
N ILE A 14 10.19 22.03 -11.03
CA ILE A 14 8.75 22.29 -11.24
C ILE A 14 8.54 23.64 -11.94
N ALA A 15 9.29 24.68 -11.57
CA ALA A 15 9.23 25.97 -12.25
C ALA A 15 9.68 25.86 -13.72
N LYS A 16 10.78 25.16 -13.99
CA LYS A 16 11.26 24.84 -15.35
C LYS A 16 10.22 24.03 -16.13
N ARG A 17 9.60 23.02 -15.52
CA ARG A 17 8.52 22.23 -16.14
C ARG A 17 7.36 23.11 -16.57
N LYS A 18 6.91 24.03 -15.70
CA LYS A 18 5.82 24.97 -16.02
C LYS A 18 6.22 25.95 -17.13
N ALA A 19 7.47 26.43 -17.14
CA ALA A 19 7.99 27.30 -18.20
C ALA A 19 8.00 26.57 -19.55
N LEU A 20 8.58 25.35 -19.61
CA LEU A 20 8.60 24.52 -20.82
C LEU A 20 7.19 24.19 -21.31
N GLN A 21 6.24 23.91 -20.42
CA GLN A 21 4.85 23.65 -20.80
C GLN A 21 4.22 24.87 -21.49
N ARG A 22 4.46 26.08 -20.99
CA ARG A 22 4.00 27.31 -21.64
C ARG A 22 4.65 27.51 -23.01
N GLU A 23 5.97 27.31 -23.10
CA GLU A 23 6.71 27.39 -24.37
C GLU A 23 6.17 26.40 -25.40
N ILE A 24 5.89 25.14 -25.01
CA ILE A 24 5.32 24.12 -25.91
C ILE A 24 3.94 24.53 -26.41
N VAL A 25 3.08 25.08 -25.55
CA VAL A 25 1.74 25.55 -25.95
C VAL A 25 1.85 26.70 -26.95
N VAL A 26 2.75 27.65 -26.72
CA VAL A 26 3.02 28.77 -27.64
C VAL A 26 3.58 28.27 -28.98
N LEU A 27 4.57 27.37 -28.97
CA LEU A 27 5.16 26.80 -30.18
C LEU A 27 4.13 25.98 -30.97
N ARG A 28 3.24 25.24 -30.30
CA ARG A 28 2.12 24.55 -30.95
C ARG A 28 1.14 25.51 -31.61
N ALA A 29 0.86 26.64 -30.98
CA ALA A 29 0.01 27.67 -31.57
C ALA A 29 0.67 28.28 -32.82
N GLN A 30 1.97 28.59 -32.76
CA GLN A 30 2.74 29.09 -33.91
C GLN A 30 2.79 28.07 -35.05
N LEU A 31 2.99 26.79 -34.76
CA LEU A 31 3.04 25.73 -35.77
C LEU A 31 1.71 25.59 -36.52
N ARG A 32 0.59 25.76 -35.81
CA ARG A 32 -0.76 25.76 -36.42
C ARG A 32 -1.02 27.00 -37.26
N ALA A 33 -0.38 28.12 -36.96
CA ALA A 33 -0.53 29.37 -37.71
C ALA A 33 0.34 29.41 -38.99
N THR A 34 1.40 28.60 -39.08
CA THR A 34 2.28 28.52 -40.26
C THR A 34 1.77 27.51 -41.28
N SER A 35 1.58 27.93 -42.55
CA SER A 35 1.29 27.03 -43.68
C SER A 35 2.49 26.13 -43.96
N SER A 36 2.28 24.81 -43.90
CA SER A 36 3.35 23.83 -44.14
C SER A 36 3.78 23.73 -45.60
N GLN A 37 2.99 24.23 -46.54
CA GLN A 37 3.27 24.15 -47.98
C GLN A 37 4.05 25.39 -48.46
N ASP A 38 3.62 26.58 -48.06
CA ASP A 38 4.25 27.83 -48.53
C ASP A 38 5.47 28.22 -47.68
N GLU A 39 5.44 27.92 -46.38
CA GLU A 39 6.49 28.27 -45.43
C GLU A 39 7.22 27.04 -44.87
N PHE A 40 7.43 26.00 -45.70
CA PHE A 40 8.01 24.71 -45.28
C PHE A 40 9.32 24.86 -44.50
N ALA A 41 10.20 25.79 -44.88
CA ALA A 41 11.45 26.04 -44.17
C ALA A 41 11.24 26.54 -42.73
N LYS A 42 10.28 27.45 -42.53
CA LYS A 42 9.92 27.95 -41.18
C LYS A 42 9.20 26.87 -40.39
N TRP A 43 8.26 26.17 -41.04
CA TRP A 43 7.51 25.06 -40.43
C TRP A 43 8.44 23.95 -39.94
N ALA A 44 9.40 23.51 -40.77
CA ALA A 44 10.35 22.46 -40.42
C ALA A 44 11.26 22.87 -39.25
N LYS A 45 11.71 24.13 -39.23
CA LYS A 45 12.50 24.64 -38.10
C LYS A 45 11.68 24.67 -36.81
N LEU A 46 10.43 25.13 -36.89
CA LEU A 46 9.52 25.23 -35.75
C LEU A 46 9.13 23.85 -35.19
N SER A 47 8.84 22.87 -36.06
CA SER A 47 8.58 21.49 -35.65
C SER A 47 9.77 20.90 -34.90
N ARG A 48 10.99 21.03 -35.43
CA ARG A 48 12.21 20.55 -34.73
C ARG A 48 12.41 21.20 -33.36
N THR A 49 12.09 22.49 -33.23
CA THR A 49 12.17 23.16 -31.92
C THR A 49 11.10 22.66 -30.94
N LEU A 50 9.88 22.39 -31.43
CA LEU A 50 8.81 21.79 -30.64
C LEU A 50 9.21 20.38 -30.18
N ASP A 51 9.75 19.55 -31.08
CA ASP A 51 10.21 18.19 -30.77
C ASP A 51 11.34 18.21 -29.73
N LYS A 52 12.28 19.16 -29.84
CA LYS A 52 13.34 19.36 -28.83
C LYS A 52 12.77 19.73 -27.46
N LYS A 53 11.86 20.70 -27.41
CA LYS A 53 11.26 21.20 -26.16
C LYS A 53 10.34 20.17 -25.49
N THR A 54 9.60 19.41 -26.28
CA THR A 54 8.78 18.30 -25.78
C THR A 54 9.64 17.17 -25.22
N ALA A 55 10.74 16.82 -25.88
CA ALA A 55 11.70 15.84 -25.34
C ALA A 55 12.34 16.31 -24.02
N GLU A 56 12.69 17.60 -23.89
CA GLU A 56 13.17 18.18 -22.64
C GLU A 56 12.11 18.12 -21.52
N PHE A 57 10.85 18.44 -21.85
CA PHE A 57 9.73 18.35 -20.90
C PHE A 57 9.49 16.92 -20.41
N GLU A 58 9.49 15.92 -21.30
CA GLU A 58 9.27 14.52 -20.92
C GLU A 58 10.40 13.98 -20.05
N LYS A 59 11.66 14.33 -20.35
CA LYS A 59 12.80 13.97 -19.51
C LYS A 59 12.65 14.54 -18.09
N LEU A 60 12.28 15.82 -17.98
CA LEU A 60 12.10 16.50 -16.70
C LEU A 60 10.87 15.97 -15.95
N ASN A 61 9.78 15.67 -16.65
CA ASN A 61 8.59 15.08 -16.06
C ASN A 61 8.87 13.68 -15.51
N THR A 62 9.62 12.87 -16.25
CA THR A 62 10.03 11.53 -15.82
C THR A 62 10.92 11.59 -14.59
N SER A 63 11.92 12.48 -14.56
CA SER A 63 12.81 12.61 -13.39
C SER A 63 12.04 13.04 -12.12
N ILE A 64 11.10 14.00 -12.25
CA ILE A 64 10.24 14.44 -11.15
C ILE A 64 9.34 13.29 -10.66
N ASN A 65 8.73 12.54 -11.57
CA ASN A 65 7.86 11.42 -11.20
C ASN A 65 8.64 10.30 -10.51
N THR A 66 9.82 9.94 -11.02
CA THR A 66 10.70 8.96 -10.37
C THR A 66 11.09 9.39 -8.97
N ALA A 67 11.47 10.66 -8.78
CA ALA A 67 11.79 11.20 -7.45
C ALA A 67 10.58 11.13 -6.50
N ARG A 68 9.37 11.46 -7.00
CA ARG A 68 8.13 11.38 -6.23
C ARG A 68 7.81 9.94 -5.82
N VAL A 69 7.90 8.98 -6.75
CA VAL A 69 7.65 7.56 -6.48
C VAL A 69 8.66 7.01 -5.48
N ALA A 70 9.94 7.36 -5.62
CA ALA A 70 10.98 6.95 -4.68
C ALA A 70 10.71 7.50 -3.27
N PHE A 71 10.26 8.76 -3.16
CA PHE A 71 9.89 9.36 -1.88
C PHE A 71 8.64 8.73 -1.26
N ASP A 72 7.60 8.52 -2.06
CA ASP A 72 6.35 7.89 -1.60
C ASP A 72 6.60 6.44 -1.14
N SER A 73 7.40 5.69 -1.91
CA SER A 73 7.83 4.34 -1.54
C SER A 73 8.63 4.33 -0.23
N LYS A 74 9.59 5.26 -0.05
CA LYS A 74 10.35 5.38 1.21
C LYS A 74 9.45 5.73 2.39
N THR A 75 8.56 6.71 2.25
CA THR A 75 7.66 7.12 3.34
C THR A 75 6.65 6.02 3.67
N ARG A 76 6.14 5.31 2.66
CA ARG A 76 5.30 4.13 2.85
C ARG A 76 6.06 3.01 3.57
N ALA A 77 7.30 2.73 3.17
CA ALA A 77 8.14 1.73 3.82
C ALA A 77 8.45 2.09 5.27
N ILE A 78 8.81 3.35 5.55
CA ILE A 78 9.05 3.85 6.91
C ILE A 78 7.79 3.72 7.75
N ARG A 79 6.64 4.19 7.24
CA ARG A 79 5.36 4.08 7.95
C ARG A 79 5.00 2.62 8.23
N TRP A 80 5.16 1.74 7.25
CA TRP A 80 4.89 0.31 7.40
C TRP A 80 5.84 -0.33 8.41
N MET A 81 7.13 0.01 8.39
CA MET A 81 8.13 -0.45 9.36
C MET A 81 7.82 0.06 10.77
N LEU A 82 7.42 1.32 10.92
CA LEU A 82 7.04 1.86 12.23
C LEU A 82 5.75 1.23 12.76
N THR A 83 4.74 1.07 11.91
CA THR A 83 3.42 0.57 12.35
C THR A 83 3.45 -0.94 12.57
N SER A 84 3.96 -1.68 11.59
CA SER A 84 3.97 -3.14 11.62
C SER A 84 5.24 -3.65 12.29
N GLY A 85 6.40 -3.08 11.97
CA GLY A 85 7.68 -3.53 12.53
C GLY A 85 7.78 -3.31 14.03
N LEU A 86 7.27 -2.18 14.57
CA LEU A 86 7.19 -2.00 16.03
C LEU A 86 6.29 -3.06 16.67
N ARG A 87 5.13 -3.35 16.07
CA ARG A 87 4.24 -4.43 16.54
C ARG A 87 4.97 -5.77 16.54
N TRP A 88 5.63 -6.14 15.45
CA TRP A 88 6.41 -7.39 15.37
C TRP A 88 7.58 -7.41 16.35
N PHE A 89 8.23 -6.26 16.60
CA PHE A 89 9.31 -6.14 17.59
C PHE A 89 8.80 -6.38 19.01
N VAL A 90 7.66 -5.80 19.38
CA VAL A 90 7.02 -6.05 20.68
C VAL A 90 6.62 -7.52 20.81
N LEU A 91 5.96 -8.09 19.80
CA LEU A 91 5.64 -9.52 19.78
C LEU A 91 6.91 -10.38 19.89
N PHE A 92 8.00 -9.96 19.25
CA PHE A 92 9.28 -10.66 19.32
C PHE A 92 9.88 -10.63 20.73
N TRP A 93 9.81 -9.47 21.40
CA TRP A 93 10.32 -9.28 22.75
C TRP A 93 9.52 -10.07 23.79
N TYR A 94 8.20 -10.07 23.67
CA TYR A 94 7.28 -10.78 24.55
C TYR A 94 7.01 -12.24 24.16
N ASN A 95 7.76 -12.80 23.20
CA ASN A 95 7.60 -14.20 22.77
C ASN A 95 7.80 -15.25 23.88
N LYS A 96 8.39 -14.87 25.03
CA LYS A 96 8.65 -15.77 26.16
C LYS A 96 7.61 -15.68 27.28
N GLU A 97 6.71 -14.70 27.24
CA GLU A 97 5.70 -14.54 28.29
C GLU A 97 4.40 -15.27 27.90
N PRO A 98 3.91 -16.19 28.75
CA PRO A 98 2.62 -16.84 28.55
C PRO A 98 1.47 -15.85 28.82
N MET A 99 0.55 -15.71 27.86
CA MET A 99 -0.57 -14.76 28.00
C MET A 99 -1.64 -15.27 28.98
N PHE A 100 -1.88 -16.58 28.97
CA PHE A 100 -2.84 -17.25 29.83
C PHE A 100 -2.30 -18.63 30.23
N TRP A 101 -2.52 -19.00 31.49
CA TRP A 101 -2.24 -20.32 32.04
C TRP A 101 -3.56 -21.07 32.18
N MET A 102 -3.63 -22.28 31.62
CA MET A 102 -4.80 -23.13 31.70
C MET A 102 -4.57 -24.19 32.79
N PRO A 103 -5.58 -24.53 33.61
CA PRO A 103 -5.52 -25.69 34.48
C PRO A 103 -5.27 -26.95 33.65
N GLU A 104 -4.38 -27.82 34.15
CA GLU A 104 -4.00 -29.05 33.46
C GLU A 104 -5.24 -29.92 33.18
N GLY A 105 -5.41 -30.37 31.93
CA GLY A 105 -6.48 -31.28 31.52
C GLY A 105 -7.73 -30.66 30.87
N TRP A 106 -7.77 -29.35 30.63
CA TRP A 106 -8.91 -28.71 29.94
C TRP A 106 -8.91 -28.92 28.41
N VAL A 107 -7.75 -29.23 27.83
CA VAL A 107 -7.56 -29.34 26.37
C VAL A 107 -6.75 -30.61 26.05
N PRO A 108 -7.07 -31.38 24.99
CA PRO A 108 -6.28 -32.56 24.63
C PRO A 108 -4.81 -32.18 24.37
N GLY A 109 -3.86 -33.02 24.80
CA GLY A 109 -2.41 -32.69 24.76
C GLY A 109 -1.85 -32.28 23.39
N TYR A 110 -2.49 -32.68 22.28
CA TYR A 110 -2.15 -32.20 20.93
C TYR A 110 -2.43 -30.70 20.73
N VAL A 111 -3.51 -30.19 21.34
CA VAL A 111 -3.90 -28.78 21.31
C VAL A 111 -3.03 -27.97 22.27
N GLU A 112 -2.64 -28.54 23.42
CA GLU A 112 -1.67 -27.93 24.33
C GLU A 112 -0.31 -27.69 23.64
N TRP A 113 0.14 -28.65 22.82
CA TRP A 113 1.34 -28.48 21.99
C TRP A 113 1.16 -27.36 20.94
N GLY A 114 0.04 -27.33 20.22
CA GLY A 114 -0.23 -26.31 19.20
C GLY A 114 -0.38 -24.89 19.75
N LEU A 115 -1.02 -24.75 20.92
CA LEU A 115 -1.21 -23.46 21.60
C LEU A 115 0.10 -22.89 22.16
N SER A 116 1.05 -23.77 22.51
CA SER A 116 2.36 -23.39 23.08
C SER A 116 3.43 -23.02 22.04
N PHE A 117 3.24 -23.41 20.78
CA PHE A 117 4.15 -23.09 19.66
C PHE A 117 4.18 -21.56 19.43
N PRO A 118 5.34 -20.87 19.40
CA PRO A 118 6.71 -21.36 19.14
C PRO A 118 7.68 -21.36 20.34
N LYS A 119 7.30 -20.85 21.53
CA LYS A 119 8.22 -20.67 22.67
C LYS A 119 7.56 -20.51 24.06
N ALA A 120 6.26 -20.75 24.18
CA ALA A 120 5.57 -20.67 25.47
C ALA A 120 5.69 -22.02 26.21
N PRO A 121 5.78 -22.04 27.55
CA PRO A 121 5.78 -23.28 28.32
C PRO A 121 4.50 -24.09 28.06
N ILE A 122 4.64 -25.42 28.01
CA ILE A 122 3.53 -26.36 27.80
C ILE A 122 2.46 -26.10 28.87
N GLY A 123 1.19 -25.96 28.45
CA GLY A 123 0.08 -25.53 29.32
C GLY A 123 -0.23 -24.03 29.28
N SER A 124 0.35 -23.27 28.33
CA SER A 124 0.08 -21.84 28.14
C SER A 124 -0.16 -21.44 26.67
N VAL A 125 -0.88 -20.34 26.45
CA VAL A 125 -1.14 -19.80 25.10
C VAL A 125 -0.01 -18.85 24.69
N SER A 126 0.61 -19.12 23.53
CA SER A 126 1.60 -18.23 22.92
C SER A 126 0.96 -16.91 22.47
N ILE A 127 1.70 -15.80 22.65
CA ILE A 127 1.32 -14.47 22.17
C ILE A 127 1.04 -14.44 20.66
N GLN A 128 1.67 -15.32 19.88
CA GLN A 128 1.49 -15.41 18.42
C GLN A 128 0.13 -16.01 18.07
N VAL A 129 -0.24 -17.11 18.74
CA VAL A 129 -1.53 -17.78 18.56
C VAL A 129 -2.66 -16.85 19.00
N TRP A 130 -2.49 -16.18 20.14
CA TRP A 130 -3.43 -15.16 20.62
C TRP A 130 -3.58 -13.99 19.63
N SER A 131 -2.46 -13.43 19.15
CA SER A 131 -2.46 -12.33 18.18
C SER A 131 -3.11 -12.72 16.85
N PHE A 132 -2.91 -13.96 16.41
CA PHE A 132 -3.55 -14.49 15.20
C PHE A 132 -5.06 -14.65 15.40
N ALA A 133 -5.50 -15.22 16.52
CA ALA A 133 -6.92 -15.36 16.85
C ALA A 133 -7.64 -14.00 16.89
N VAL A 134 -7.07 -13.01 17.59
CA VAL A 134 -7.59 -11.64 17.60
C VAL A 134 -7.59 -11.03 16.20
N GLY A 135 -6.56 -11.30 15.39
CA GLY A 135 -6.50 -10.86 14.00
C GLY A 135 -7.67 -11.37 13.15
N GLN A 136 -8.04 -12.65 13.31
CA GLN A 136 -9.18 -13.24 12.60
C GLN A 136 -10.50 -12.58 13.00
N VAL A 137 -10.71 -12.36 14.31
CA VAL A 137 -11.89 -11.66 14.82
C VAL A 137 -11.98 -10.23 14.28
N VAL A 138 -10.88 -9.50 14.26
CA VAL A 138 -10.83 -8.13 13.71
C VAL A 138 -11.10 -8.13 12.20
N ASN A 139 -10.60 -9.10 11.44
CA ASN A 139 -10.87 -9.22 10.01
C ASN A 139 -12.36 -9.45 9.72
N LEU A 140 -13.03 -10.30 10.51
CA LEU A 140 -14.47 -10.53 10.41
C LEU A 140 -15.26 -9.25 10.70
N ILE A 141 -14.92 -8.54 11.79
CA ILE A 141 -15.58 -7.27 12.16
C ILE A 141 -15.34 -6.21 11.08
N SER A 142 -14.12 -6.11 10.55
CA SER A 142 -13.79 -5.18 9.46
C SER A 142 -14.58 -5.48 8.19
N GLY A 143 -14.70 -6.76 7.81
CA GLY A 143 -15.53 -7.18 6.69
C GLY A 143 -17.01 -6.80 6.88
N MET A 144 -17.54 -6.97 8.10
CA MET A 144 -18.90 -6.57 8.45
C MET A 144 -19.10 -5.05 8.38
N ILE A 145 -18.16 -4.26 8.89
CA ILE A 145 -18.20 -2.80 8.80
C ILE A 145 -18.17 -2.34 7.35
N MET A 146 -17.27 -2.89 6.53
CA MET A 146 -17.17 -2.55 5.10
C MET A 146 -18.42 -2.93 4.32
N TYR A 147 -19.05 -4.06 4.65
CA TYR A 147 -20.34 -4.45 4.09
C TYR A 147 -21.43 -3.43 4.44
N LEU A 148 -21.53 -3.04 5.71
CA LEU A 148 -22.48 -2.01 6.13
C LEU A 148 -22.23 -0.68 5.40
N PHE A 149 -20.97 -0.23 5.31
CA PHE A 149 -20.61 0.97 4.55
C PHE A 149 -20.97 0.88 3.07
N ALA A 150 -20.78 -0.28 2.42
CA ALA A 150 -21.15 -0.50 1.03
C ALA A 150 -22.66 -0.40 0.82
N VAL A 151 -23.45 -1.03 1.72
CA VAL A 151 -24.91 -0.97 1.74
C VAL A 151 -25.39 0.47 1.94
N PHE A 152 -24.82 1.21 2.90
CA PHE A 152 -25.17 2.62 3.14
C PHE A 152 -24.73 3.56 2.00
N SER A 153 -23.67 3.23 1.27
CA SER A 153 -23.16 4.04 0.15
C SER A 153 -23.81 3.71 -1.19
N GLY A 154 -24.82 2.82 -1.22
CA GLY A 154 -25.55 2.44 -2.43
C GLY A 154 -24.71 1.67 -3.47
N LYS A 155 -23.53 1.16 -3.09
CA LYS A 155 -22.75 0.26 -3.94
C LYS A 155 -23.20 -1.18 -3.69
N ALA A 156 -23.56 -1.89 -4.75
CA ALA A 156 -23.96 -3.30 -4.71
C ALA A 156 -22.99 -4.12 -3.83
N PRO A 157 -23.50 -5.09 -3.04
CA PRO A 157 -22.73 -5.76 -2.00
C PRO A 157 -21.51 -6.42 -2.63
N VAL A 158 -20.33 -5.94 -2.24
CA VAL A 158 -19.06 -6.61 -2.54
C VAL A 158 -19.19 -8.01 -1.93
N ALA A 159 -19.13 -9.03 -2.78
CA ALA A 159 -19.19 -10.42 -2.36
C ALA A 159 -18.27 -10.62 -1.16
N MET A 160 -18.79 -11.25 -0.10
CA MET A 160 -18.01 -11.56 1.09
C MET A 160 -16.68 -12.20 0.68
N PRO A 161 -15.54 -11.78 1.27
CA PRO A 161 -14.28 -12.46 1.02
C PRO A 161 -14.46 -13.94 1.37
N ALA A 162 -14.18 -14.81 0.40
CA ALA A 162 -14.39 -16.27 0.47
C ALA A 162 -13.70 -16.94 1.69
N GLU A 163 -12.81 -16.23 2.36
CA GLU A 163 -12.15 -16.62 3.60
C GLU A 163 -13.11 -16.74 4.79
N ALA A 164 -14.17 -15.92 4.85
CA ALA A 164 -15.20 -16.03 5.90
C ALA A 164 -16.11 -17.26 5.71
N ALA A 165 -16.34 -17.69 4.46
CA ALA A 165 -17.08 -18.91 4.17
C ALA A 165 -16.24 -20.17 4.46
N ALA A 166 -14.92 -20.11 4.27
CA ALA A 166 -14.01 -21.20 4.58
C ALA A 166 -13.84 -21.42 6.11
N ALA A 167 -13.83 -20.34 6.90
CA ALA A 167 -13.78 -20.44 8.37
C ALA A 167 -15.03 -21.12 8.95
N ALA A 168 -16.23 -20.79 8.45
CA ALA A 168 -17.48 -21.44 8.85
C ALA A 168 -17.54 -22.93 8.43
N ALA A 169 -17.00 -23.28 7.26
CA ALA A 169 -16.93 -24.66 6.78
C ALA A 169 -15.88 -25.52 7.52
N GLY A 170 -14.87 -24.89 8.14
CA GLY A 170 -13.86 -25.54 8.96
C GLY A 170 -14.42 -26.03 10.31
N GLU A 171 -15.29 -25.26 10.95
CA GLU A 171 -15.97 -25.67 12.19
C GLU A 171 -16.96 -26.82 11.97
N GLU A 172 -17.72 -26.81 10.86
CA GLU A 172 -18.76 -27.83 10.62
C GLU A 172 -18.18 -29.24 10.34
N LYS A 173 -16.98 -29.33 9.74
CA LYS A 173 -16.30 -30.61 9.50
C LYS A 173 -15.60 -31.19 10.74
N GLY A 174 -15.23 -30.34 11.70
CA GLY A 174 -14.69 -30.78 13.00
C GLY A 174 -15.76 -31.44 13.87
N ALA A 175 -16.99 -30.90 13.87
CA ALA A 175 -18.10 -31.40 14.66
C ALA A 175 -18.65 -32.76 14.17
N LYS A 176 -18.65 -33.03 12.85
CA LYS A 176 -19.15 -34.31 12.29
C LYS A 176 -18.18 -35.50 12.39
N LYS A 177 -16.92 -35.28 12.77
CA LYS A 177 -15.91 -36.36 12.90
C LYS A 177 -15.72 -36.87 14.33
N ALA A 178 -16.40 -36.25 15.30
CA ALA A 178 -16.35 -36.57 16.71
C ALA A 178 -17.65 -37.24 17.23
N MET A 179 -18.50 -37.72 16.32
CA MET A 179 -19.68 -38.54 16.64
C MET A 179 -19.57 -39.90 15.96
#